data_AF-A0AAV1N9U1-F1
#
_entry.id   AF-A0AAV1N9U1-F1
#
_cell.length_a   1.000
_cell.length_b   1.000
_cell.length_c   1.000
_cell.angle_alpha   90.00
_cell.angle_beta   90.00
_cell.angle_gamma   90.00
#
_symmetry.space_group_name_H-M   'P 1'
#
loop_
_entity.id
_entity.type
_entity.pdbx_description
1 polymer ?
#
loop_
_entity_poly.entity_id
_entity_poly.type
_entity_poly.pdbx_seq_one_letter_code
_entity_poly.pdbx_strand_id
1 'polypeptide(L)'
;MREEAKKLEEFREKQREVKKKMELHMDALHKQKSSHYKKTLDSKKTYDQKCRDKEEADQNVNRNTNNTKNMEKLSSKAQQAKQNAEEADKIYHQNVASLGKVRDEWLKEHIKACDMFEKQATERISFLRNTVWTHLNQMSQQCVNSDELYEEVRKSLEQCNVQEDIEHFVNLRRTGDKPPAPVMYENFYSGQKPQAGAPPPRQPPPVIRRGPLPNPTQNSTGDIIYSTVQDTEYSVVQY
;
A
#
# COMPACT_ATOMS: atom_id res chain seq x y z
N MET A 1 1.16 5.63 8.48
CA MET A 1 1.44 5.49 7.03
C MET A 1 2.50 4.44 6.70
N ARG A 2 3.75 4.54 7.20
CA ARG A 2 4.79 3.53 6.90
C ARG A 2 4.43 2.10 7.35
N GLU A 3 3.87 1.96 8.55
CA GLU A 3 3.42 0.64 9.06
C GLU A 3 2.28 0.03 8.24
N GLU A 4 1.30 0.83 7.80
CA GLU A 4 0.19 0.33 6.98
C GLU A 4 0.66 -0.07 5.57
N ALA A 5 1.58 0.68 4.98
CA ALA A 5 2.21 0.32 3.71
C ALA A 5 3.02 -0.99 3.83
N LYS A 6 3.74 -1.17 4.94
CA LYS A 6 4.47 -2.42 5.23
C LYS A 6 3.52 -3.62 5.36
N LYS A 7 2.43 -3.50 6.11
CA LYS A 7 1.42 -4.56 6.24
C LYS A 7 0.80 -4.95 4.89
N LEU A 8 0.53 -3.97 4.03
CA LEU A 8 -0.02 -4.21 2.70
C LEU A 8 0.98 -4.98 1.82
N GLU A 9 2.25 -4.62 1.88
CA GLU A 9 3.33 -5.30 1.17
C GLU A 9 3.47 -6.76 1.64
N GLU A 10 3.55 -6.99 2.95
CA GLU A 10 3.62 -8.33 3.55
C GLU A 10 2.39 -9.20 3.17
N PHE A 11 1.18 -8.62 3.21
CA PHE A 11 -0.03 -9.30 2.78
C PHE A 11 0.03 -9.73 1.31
N ARG A 12 0.51 -8.84 0.43
CA ARG A 12 0.64 -9.09 -1.00
C ARG A 12 1.65 -10.21 -1.28
N GLU A 13 2.81 -10.18 -0.62
CA GLU A 13 3.83 -11.22 -0.78
C GLU A 13 3.33 -12.58 -0.32
N LYS A 14 2.68 -12.64 0.86
CA LYS A 14 2.07 -13.88 1.36
C LYS A 14 1.05 -14.47 0.38
N GLN A 15 0.15 -13.65 -0.16
CA GLN A 15 -0.81 -14.12 -1.16
C GLN A 15 -0.13 -14.62 -2.44
N ARG A 16 0.90 -13.91 -2.92
CA ARG A 16 1.68 -14.30 -4.10
C ARG A 16 2.33 -15.67 -3.92
N GLU A 17 2.93 -15.93 -2.77
CA GLU A 17 3.59 -17.21 -2.48
C GLU A 17 2.58 -18.38 -2.44
N VAL A 18 1.45 -18.20 -1.76
CA VAL A 18 0.42 -19.25 -1.67
C VAL A 18 -0.17 -19.54 -3.05
N LYS A 19 -0.48 -18.48 -3.83
CA LYS A 19 -0.95 -18.62 -5.22
C LYS A 19 0.05 -19.38 -6.08
N LYS A 20 1.32 -18.97 -6.07
CA LYS A 20 2.38 -19.60 -6.86
C LYS A 20 2.53 -21.09 -6.54
N LYS A 21 2.51 -21.47 -5.26
CA LYS A 21 2.60 -22.88 -4.84
C LYS A 21 1.43 -23.71 -5.37
N MET A 22 0.20 -23.17 -5.28
CA MET A 22 -0.99 -23.87 -5.78
C MET A 22 -0.99 -24.01 -7.31
N GLU A 23 -0.62 -22.95 -8.03
CA GLU A 23 -0.54 -22.97 -9.50
C GLU A 23 0.47 -24.01 -10.00
N LEU A 24 1.66 -24.08 -9.38
CA LEU A 24 2.68 -25.08 -9.72
C LEU A 24 2.20 -26.52 -9.46
N HIS A 25 1.50 -26.74 -8.35
CA HIS A 25 0.96 -28.06 -8.03
C HIS A 25 -0.12 -28.49 -9.02
N MET A 26 -1.06 -27.59 -9.34
CA MET A 26 -2.12 -27.87 -10.31
C MET A 26 -1.60 -28.07 -11.73
N ASP A 27 -0.57 -27.34 -12.15
CA ASP A 27 0.08 -27.54 -13.46
C ASP A 27 0.72 -28.93 -13.57
N ALA A 28 1.39 -29.40 -12.50
CA ALA A 28 1.97 -30.74 -12.45
C ALA A 28 0.88 -31.83 -12.59
N LEU A 29 -0.21 -31.73 -11.81
CA LEU A 29 -1.34 -32.67 -11.89
C LEU A 29 -2.02 -32.63 -13.27
N HIS A 30 -2.15 -31.44 -13.86
CA HIS A 30 -2.73 -31.29 -15.18
C HIS A 30 -1.89 -31.99 -16.26
N LYS A 31 -0.56 -31.82 -16.23
CA LYS A 31 0.38 -32.50 -17.13
C LYS A 31 0.34 -34.02 -16.94
N GLN A 32 0.31 -34.48 -15.70
CA GLN A 32 0.19 -35.92 -15.37
C GLN A 32 -1.11 -36.51 -15.95
N LYS A 33 -2.26 -35.85 -15.71
CA LYS A 33 -3.55 -36.27 -16.25
C LYS A 33 -3.53 -36.35 -17.78
N SER A 34 -3.00 -35.34 -18.45
CA SER A 34 -2.89 -35.29 -19.91
C SER A 34 -1.99 -36.40 -20.47
N SER A 35 -0.87 -36.69 -19.80
CA SER A 35 0.03 -37.80 -20.16
C SER A 35 -0.66 -39.15 -20.04
N HIS A 36 -1.33 -39.42 -18.91
CA HIS A 36 -2.09 -40.67 -18.70
C HIS A 36 -3.25 -40.82 -19.68
N TYR A 37 -3.92 -39.73 -20.01
CA TYR A 37 -4.99 -39.73 -21.00
C TYR A 37 -4.49 -40.17 -22.38
N LYS A 38 -3.39 -39.57 -22.85
CA LYS A 38 -2.74 -39.96 -24.11
C LYS A 38 -2.31 -41.43 -24.10
N LYS A 39 -1.60 -41.86 -23.05
CA LYS A 39 -1.17 -43.26 -22.89
C LYS A 39 -2.34 -44.24 -22.96
N THR A 40 -3.46 -43.90 -22.32
CA THR A 40 -4.67 -44.73 -22.31
C THR A 40 -5.27 -44.86 -23.70
N LEU A 41 -5.39 -43.75 -24.44
CA LEU A 41 -5.89 -43.77 -25.83
C LEU A 41 -4.99 -44.59 -26.77
N ASP A 42 -3.68 -44.46 -26.63
CA ASP A 42 -2.74 -45.22 -27.45
C ASP A 42 -2.80 -46.73 -27.14
N SER A 43 -2.93 -47.10 -25.85
CA SER A 43 -3.16 -48.51 -25.48
C SER A 43 -4.50 -49.05 -25.95
N LYS A 44 -5.57 -48.23 -25.97
CA LYS A 44 -6.86 -48.60 -26.54
C LYS A 44 -6.74 -48.92 -28.03
N LYS A 45 -6.12 -48.02 -28.80
CA LYS A 45 -5.89 -48.24 -30.25
C LYS A 45 -5.09 -49.52 -30.52
N THR A 46 -4.10 -49.79 -29.66
CA THR A 46 -3.25 -50.99 -29.76
C THR A 46 -4.06 -52.25 -29.49
N TYR A 47 -4.83 -52.25 -28.41
CA TYR A 47 -5.77 -53.33 -28.09
C TYR A 47 -6.76 -53.60 -29.22
N ASP A 48 -7.43 -52.56 -29.72
CA ASP A 48 -8.39 -52.67 -30.83
C ASP A 48 -7.73 -53.28 -32.08
N GLN A 49 -6.47 -52.93 -32.36
CA GLN A 49 -5.72 -53.53 -33.47
C GLN A 49 -5.38 -55.00 -33.21
N LYS A 50 -4.95 -55.37 -32.00
CA LYS A 50 -4.62 -56.77 -31.66
C LYS A 50 -5.85 -57.67 -31.65
N CYS A 51 -7.02 -57.15 -31.31
CA CYS A 51 -8.29 -57.87 -31.48
C CYS A 51 -8.58 -58.16 -32.95
N ARG A 52 -8.40 -57.18 -33.85
CA ARG A 52 -8.56 -57.39 -35.30
C ARG A 52 -7.55 -58.41 -35.85
N ASP A 53 -6.28 -58.31 -35.44
CA ASP A 53 -5.22 -59.26 -35.86
C ASP A 53 -5.59 -60.70 -35.45
N LYS A 54 -6.17 -60.87 -34.25
CA LYS A 54 -6.65 -62.18 -33.75
C LYS A 54 -7.82 -62.70 -34.60
N GLU A 55 -8.84 -61.87 -34.84
CA GLU A 55 -10.00 -62.26 -35.67
C GLU A 55 -9.59 -62.67 -37.08
N GLU A 56 -8.65 -61.94 -37.70
CA GLU A 56 -8.10 -62.29 -39.01
C GLU A 56 -7.36 -63.63 -38.98
N ALA A 57 -6.54 -63.87 -37.96
CA ALA A 57 -5.81 -65.12 -37.80
C ALA A 57 -6.74 -66.32 -37.60
N ASP A 58 -7.79 -66.18 -36.77
CA ASP A 58 -8.81 -67.20 -36.53
C ASP A 58 -9.62 -67.49 -37.82
N GLN A 59 -10.01 -66.46 -38.57
CA GLN A 59 -10.67 -66.63 -39.88
C GLN A 59 -9.79 -67.36 -40.89
N ASN A 60 -8.49 -67.07 -40.91
CA ASN A 60 -7.54 -67.70 -41.83
C ASN A 60 -7.31 -69.18 -41.49
N VAL A 61 -7.37 -69.57 -40.22
CA VAL A 61 -7.38 -70.98 -39.79
C VAL A 61 -8.65 -71.67 -40.30
N ASN A 62 -9.83 -71.06 -40.10
CA ASN A 62 -11.12 -71.63 -40.52
C ASN A 62 -11.28 -71.76 -42.04
N ARG A 63 -10.66 -70.88 -42.83
CA ARG A 63 -10.70 -70.97 -44.30
C ARG A 63 -9.78 -72.07 -44.86
N ASN A 64 -8.75 -72.48 -44.12
CA ASN A 64 -7.72 -73.40 -44.60
C ASN A 64 -7.77 -74.78 -43.92
N THR A 65 -8.89 -75.13 -43.28
CA THR A 65 -9.06 -76.38 -42.51
C THR A 65 -8.82 -77.66 -43.33
N ASN A 66 -8.97 -77.60 -44.66
CA ASN A 66 -8.74 -78.74 -45.56
C ASN A 66 -7.27 -78.94 -45.99
N ASN A 67 -6.34 -78.05 -45.59
CA ASN A 67 -4.94 -78.08 -46.01
C ASN A 67 -4.00 -78.48 -44.86
N THR A 68 -3.87 -79.78 -44.65
CA THR A 68 -3.20 -80.39 -43.48
C THR A 68 -1.72 -80.04 -43.34
N LYS A 69 -0.99 -79.73 -44.42
CA LYS A 69 0.45 -79.40 -44.37
C LYS A 69 0.77 -78.04 -43.74
N ASN A 70 -0.16 -77.07 -43.80
CA ASN A 70 0.06 -75.70 -43.31
C ASN A 70 -0.75 -75.35 -42.05
N MET A 71 -1.62 -76.26 -41.61
CA MET A 71 -2.58 -76.04 -40.53
C MET A 71 -1.90 -75.76 -39.18
N GLU A 72 -0.83 -76.47 -38.85
CA GLU A 72 -0.09 -76.27 -37.59
C GLU A 72 0.53 -74.86 -37.49
N LYS A 73 1.12 -74.37 -38.59
CA LYS A 73 1.69 -73.03 -38.67
C LYS A 73 0.62 -71.93 -38.51
N LEU A 74 -0.55 -72.12 -39.14
CA LEU A 74 -1.67 -71.19 -39.02
C LEU A 74 -2.25 -71.19 -37.60
N SER A 75 -2.40 -72.37 -36.98
CA SER A 75 -2.84 -72.51 -35.59
C SER A 75 -1.88 -71.83 -34.61
N SER A 76 -0.57 -71.98 -34.80
CA SER A 76 0.45 -71.30 -33.99
C SER A 76 0.35 -69.78 -34.11
N LYS A 77 0.17 -69.25 -35.33
CA LYS A 77 -0.02 -67.81 -35.56
C LYS A 77 -1.30 -67.27 -34.90
N ALA A 78 -2.41 -68.00 -34.96
CA ALA A 78 -3.65 -67.65 -34.29
C ALA A 78 -3.50 -67.63 -32.76
N GLN A 79 -2.82 -68.64 -32.20
CA GLN A 79 -2.52 -68.69 -30.77
C GLN A 79 -1.64 -67.51 -30.32
N GLN A 80 -0.62 -67.13 -31.10
CA GLN A 80 0.20 -65.95 -30.81
C GLN A 80 -0.61 -64.65 -30.90
N ALA A 81 -1.49 -64.51 -31.90
CA ALA A 81 -2.34 -63.34 -32.03
C ALA A 81 -3.31 -63.21 -30.85
N LYS A 82 -3.86 -64.34 -30.38
CA LYS A 82 -4.67 -64.41 -29.16
C LYS A 82 -3.91 -63.93 -27.93
N GLN A 83 -2.70 -64.46 -27.68
CA GLN A 83 -1.87 -64.04 -26.54
C GLN A 83 -1.52 -62.53 -26.60
N ASN A 84 -1.22 -62.02 -27.79
CA ASN A 84 -0.92 -60.60 -27.98
C ASN A 84 -2.15 -59.71 -27.70
N ALA A 85 -3.35 -60.15 -28.05
CA ALA A 85 -4.59 -59.45 -27.75
C ALA A 85 -4.89 -59.45 -26.24
N GLU A 86 -4.67 -60.59 -25.57
CA GLU A 86 -4.84 -60.71 -24.10
C GLU A 86 -3.86 -59.83 -23.33
N GLU A 87 -2.59 -59.75 -23.76
CA GLU A 87 -1.61 -58.85 -23.13
C GLU A 87 -1.96 -57.37 -23.39
N ALA A 88 -2.40 -57.02 -24.61
CA ALA A 88 -2.83 -55.66 -24.92
C ALA A 88 -4.07 -55.24 -24.11
N ASP A 89 -5.01 -56.18 -23.88
CA ASP A 89 -6.20 -55.96 -23.04
C ASP A 89 -5.80 -55.64 -21.60
N LYS A 90 -4.89 -56.44 -21.04
CA LYS A 90 -4.37 -56.25 -19.68
C LYS A 90 -3.71 -54.89 -19.52
N ILE A 91 -2.87 -54.48 -20.48
CA ILE A 91 -2.22 -53.16 -20.49
C ILE A 91 -3.26 -52.04 -20.60
N TYR A 92 -4.23 -52.17 -21.51
CA TYR A 92 -5.29 -51.17 -21.67
C TYR A 92 -6.10 -51.02 -20.38
N HIS A 93 -6.54 -52.13 -19.79
CA HIS A 93 -7.28 -52.15 -18.53
C HIS A 93 -6.50 -51.48 -17.39
N GLN A 94 -5.21 -51.78 -17.24
CA GLN A 94 -4.33 -51.15 -16.25
C GLN A 94 -4.19 -49.64 -16.48
N ASN A 95 -4.06 -49.18 -17.73
CA ASN A 95 -3.97 -47.76 -18.06
C ASN A 95 -5.29 -47.04 -17.77
N VAL A 96 -6.45 -47.66 -18.07
CA VAL A 96 -7.78 -47.11 -17.73
C VAL A 96 -7.92 -46.94 -16.22
N ALA A 97 -7.59 -47.97 -15.44
CA ALA A 97 -7.63 -47.89 -13.97
C ALA A 97 -6.70 -46.80 -13.42
N SER A 98 -5.49 -46.67 -13.99
CA SER A 98 -4.52 -45.65 -13.59
C SER A 98 -4.98 -44.24 -13.94
N LEU A 99 -5.57 -44.04 -15.12
CA LEU A 99 -6.17 -42.77 -15.53
C LEU A 99 -7.32 -42.37 -14.60
N GLY A 100 -8.16 -43.31 -14.19
CA GLY A 100 -9.22 -43.08 -13.21
C GLY A 100 -8.69 -42.47 -11.91
N LYS A 101 -7.64 -43.07 -11.34
CA LYS A 101 -7.00 -42.57 -10.12
C LYS A 101 -6.44 -41.15 -10.28
N VAL A 102 -5.68 -40.90 -11.36
CA VAL A 102 -5.10 -39.57 -11.63
C VAL A 102 -6.18 -38.51 -11.86
N ARG A 103 -7.30 -38.89 -12.50
CA ARG A 103 -8.44 -37.99 -12.72
C ARG A 103 -9.11 -37.62 -11.39
N ASP A 104 -9.33 -38.59 -10.51
CA ASP A 104 -9.99 -38.37 -9.23
C ASP A 104 -9.10 -37.52 -8.29
N GLU A 105 -7.79 -37.75 -8.29
CA GLU A 105 -6.81 -36.89 -7.60
C GLU A 105 -6.84 -35.47 -8.15
N TRP A 106 -6.80 -35.31 -9.48
CA TRP A 106 -6.88 -33.98 -10.12
C TRP A 106 -8.18 -33.25 -9.76
N LEU A 107 -9.33 -33.93 -9.75
CA LEU A 107 -10.61 -33.33 -9.37
C LEU A 107 -10.60 -32.86 -7.91
N LYS A 108 -10.09 -33.71 -7.01
CA LYS A 108 -9.99 -33.39 -5.58
C LYS A 108 -9.11 -32.16 -5.34
N GLU A 109 -7.93 -32.11 -5.94
CA GLU A 109 -7.02 -30.97 -5.77
C GLU A 109 -7.52 -29.73 -6.50
N HIS A 110 -8.23 -29.87 -7.63
CA HIS A 110 -8.85 -28.74 -8.31
C HIS A 110 -9.90 -28.04 -7.45
N ILE A 111 -10.78 -28.80 -6.78
CA ILE A 111 -11.77 -28.24 -5.85
C ILE A 111 -11.07 -27.48 -4.72
N LYS A 112 -10.05 -28.09 -4.10
CA LYS A 112 -9.25 -27.44 -3.06
C LYS A 112 -8.56 -26.16 -3.55
N ALA A 113 -8.08 -26.14 -4.79
CA ALA A 113 -7.48 -24.96 -5.40
C ALA A 113 -8.53 -23.84 -5.54
N CYS A 114 -9.74 -24.16 -6.01
CA CYS A 114 -10.85 -23.22 -6.08
C CYS A 114 -11.20 -22.63 -4.70
N ASP A 115 -11.38 -23.47 -3.69
CA ASP A 115 -11.69 -23.05 -2.31
C ASP A 115 -10.58 -22.12 -1.75
N MET A 116 -9.32 -22.46 -2.00
CA MET A 116 -8.17 -21.65 -1.60
C MET A 116 -8.17 -20.28 -2.30
N PHE A 117 -8.45 -20.22 -3.61
CA PHE A 117 -8.50 -18.96 -4.35
C PHE A 117 -9.68 -18.09 -3.94
N GLU A 118 -10.85 -18.69 -3.67
CA GLU A 118 -12.00 -17.98 -3.13
C GLU A 118 -11.69 -17.37 -1.76
N LYS A 119 -11.04 -18.14 -0.87
CA LYS A 119 -10.57 -17.65 0.42
C LYS A 119 -9.59 -16.49 0.27
N GLN A 120 -8.60 -16.61 -0.63
CA GLN A 120 -7.67 -15.52 -0.90
C GLN A 120 -8.36 -14.25 -1.42
N ALA A 121 -9.34 -14.40 -2.32
CA ALA A 121 -10.10 -13.27 -2.85
C ALA A 121 -10.90 -12.58 -1.74
N THR A 122 -11.55 -13.35 -0.88
CA THR A 122 -12.29 -12.87 0.29
C THR A 122 -11.38 -12.11 1.25
N GLU A 123 -10.24 -12.69 1.60
CA GLU A 123 -9.23 -12.06 2.46
C GLU A 123 -8.71 -10.76 1.84
N ARG A 124 -8.44 -10.74 0.52
CA ARG A 124 -7.98 -9.54 -0.19
C ARG A 124 -9.00 -8.41 -0.11
N ILE A 125 -10.27 -8.70 -0.38
CA ILE A 125 -11.35 -7.72 -0.33
C ILE A 125 -11.48 -7.16 1.09
N SER A 126 -11.56 -8.04 2.09
CA SER A 126 -11.69 -7.63 3.49
C SER A 126 -10.49 -6.80 3.95
N PHE A 127 -9.26 -7.24 3.63
CA PHE A 127 -8.03 -6.56 4.03
C PHE A 127 -7.98 -5.14 3.45
N LEU A 128 -8.14 -5.00 2.13
CA LEU A 128 -8.07 -3.70 1.46
C LEU A 128 -9.15 -2.73 1.96
N ARG A 129 -10.39 -3.21 2.12
CA ARG A 129 -11.48 -2.40 2.68
C ARG A 129 -11.11 -1.87 4.06
N ASN A 130 -10.62 -2.74 4.94
CA ASN A 130 -10.29 -2.35 6.32
C ASN A 130 -9.07 -1.40 6.37
N THR A 131 -8.09 -1.57 5.50
CA THR A 131 -6.95 -0.66 5.39
C THR A 131 -7.39 0.73 4.95
N VAL A 132 -8.23 0.82 3.90
CA VAL A 132 -8.75 2.11 3.42
C VAL A 132 -9.61 2.78 4.47
N TRP A 133 -10.51 2.03 5.12
CA TRP A 133 -11.34 2.53 6.22
C TRP A 133 -10.50 3.14 7.34
N THR A 134 -9.46 2.43 7.79
CA THR A 134 -8.56 2.90 8.84
C THR A 134 -7.81 4.16 8.42
N HIS A 135 -7.34 4.22 7.17
CA HIS A 135 -6.66 5.40 6.66
C HIS A 135 -7.57 6.63 6.61
N LEU A 136 -8.81 6.46 6.14
CA LEU A 136 -9.79 7.55 6.09
C LEU A 136 -10.13 8.05 7.50
N ASN A 137 -10.31 7.15 8.47
CA ASN A 137 -10.55 7.57 9.86
C ASN A 137 -9.37 8.35 10.45
N GLN A 138 -8.12 7.98 10.12
CA GLN A 138 -6.94 8.75 10.54
C GLN A 138 -6.94 10.15 9.94
N MET A 139 -7.32 10.30 8.66
CA MET A 139 -7.44 11.61 8.02
C MET A 139 -8.57 12.45 8.64
N SER A 140 -9.73 11.84 8.91
CA SER A 140 -10.83 12.51 9.61
C SER A 140 -10.41 13.01 10.98
N GLN A 141 -9.68 12.22 11.76
CA GLN A 141 -9.15 12.66 13.05
C GLN A 141 -8.16 13.81 12.91
N GLN A 142 -7.30 13.81 11.87
CA GLN A 142 -6.40 14.93 11.61
C GLN A 142 -7.17 16.22 11.31
N CYS A 143 -8.27 16.17 10.56
CA CYS A 143 -9.12 17.33 10.32
C CYS A 143 -9.69 17.89 11.61
N VAL A 144 -10.19 17.03 12.51
CA VAL A 144 -10.70 17.45 13.83
C VAL A 144 -9.60 18.10 14.65
N ASN A 145 -8.42 17.46 14.74
CA ASN A 145 -7.29 18.02 15.49
C ASN A 145 -6.84 19.37 14.93
N SER A 146 -6.82 19.53 13.60
CA SER A 146 -6.48 20.80 12.97
C SER A 146 -7.51 21.89 13.28
N ASP A 147 -8.80 21.55 13.26
CA ASP A 147 -9.88 22.47 13.62
C ASP A 147 -9.76 22.94 15.08
N GLU A 148 -9.50 22.01 16.01
CA GLU A 148 -9.22 22.33 17.42
C GLU A 148 -8.02 23.28 17.58
N LEU A 149 -6.93 23.05 16.85
CA LEU A 149 -5.75 23.93 16.90
C LEU A 149 -6.06 25.34 16.35
N TYR A 150 -6.86 25.45 15.30
CA TYR A 150 -7.30 26.76 14.78
C TYR A 150 -8.21 27.48 15.76
N GLU A 151 -9.05 26.75 16.49
CA GLU A 151 -9.88 27.30 17.55
C GLU A 151 -9.06 27.82 18.74
N GLU A 152 -7.98 27.13 19.13
CA GLU A 152 -7.08 27.63 20.18
C GLU A 152 -6.38 28.93 19.78
N VAL A 153 -5.99 29.08 18.51
CA VAL A 153 -5.46 30.36 17.99
C VAL A 153 -6.53 31.44 18.05
N ARG A 154 -7.78 31.15 17.66
CA ARG A 154 -8.90 32.09 17.71
C ARG A 154 -9.14 32.58 19.14
N LYS A 155 -9.23 31.67 20.11
CA LYS A 155 -9.38 32.01 21.54
C LYS A 155 -8.21 32.86 22.06
N SER A 156 -6.98 32.58 21.63
CA SER A 156 -5.83 33.42 22.00
C SER A 156 -5.94 34.83 21.44
N LEU A 157 -6.46 35.00 20.22
CA LEU A 157 -6.65 36.31 19.61
C LEU A 157 -7.78 37.11 20.28
N GLU A 158 -8.83 36.43 20.75
CA GLU A 158 -9.93 37.05 21.51
C GLU A 158 -9.45 37.66 22.84
N GLN A 159 -8.30 37.23 23.37
CA GLN A 159 -7.69 37.81 24.57
C GLN A 159 -6.89 39.09 24.29
N CYS A 160 -6.70 39.49 23.02
CA CYS A 160 -5.97 40.70 22.68
C CYS A 160 -6.79 41.94 23.05
N ASN A 161 -6.34 42.67 24.07
CA ASN A 161 -6.93 43.94 24.48
C ASN A 161 -6.03 45.10 24.04
N VAL A 162 -6.39 45.71 22.92
CA VAL A 162 -5.65 46.84 22.33
C VAL A 162 -5.48 48.00 23.31
N GLN A 163 -6.47 48.30 24.14
CA GLN A 163 -6.39 49.41 25.08
C GLN A 163 -5.37 49.12 26.19
N GLU A 164 -5.41 47.91 26.77
CA GLU A 164 -4.43 47.49 27.78
C GLU A 164 -3.01 47.46 27.21
N ASP A 165 -2.83 46.98 25.97
CA ASP A 165 -1.53 46.96 25.31
C ASP A 165 -0.96 48.37 25.09
N ILE A 166 -1.80 49.34 24.67
CA ILE A 166 -1.39 50.75 24.50
C ILE A 166 -1.08 51.40 25.85
N GLU A 167 -1.90 51.16 26.88
CA GLU A 167 -1.64 51.64 28.23
C GLU A 167 -0.32 51.08 28.78
N HIS A 168 -0.07 49.79 28.58
CA HIS A 168 1.19 49.15 28.95
C HIS A 168 2.38 49.82 28.25
N PHE A 169 2.26 50.07 26.94
CA PHE A 169 3.29 50.75 26.16
C PHE A 169 3.57 52.17 26.68
N VAL A 170 2.54 52.99 26.88
CA VAL A 170 2.68 54.37 27.40
C VAL A 170 3.32 54.34 28.78
N ASN A 171 2.87 53.47 29.67
CA ASN A 171 3.41 53.35 31.02
C ASN A 171 4.89 52.96 31.03
N LEU A 172 5.31 52.07 30.11
CA LEU A 172 6.69 51.64 29.99
C LEU A 172 7.61 52.69 29.32
N ARG A 173 7.08 53.55 28.45
CA ARG A 173 7.87 54.44 27.57
C ARG A 173 7.69 55.94 27.82
N ARG A 174 6.78 56.37 28.69
CA ARG A 174 6.52 57.80 28.96
C ARG A 174 7.80 58.55 29.37
N THR A 175 7.98 59.76 28.83
CA THR A 175 9.15 60.63 29.07
C THR A 175 8.86 61.82 29.98
N GLY A 176 7.61 61.98 30.41
CA GLY A 176 7.13 63.08 31.24
C GLY A 176 5.64 63.28 31.01
N ASP A 177 4.96 63.85 32.01
CA ASP A 177 3.52 64.17 31.99
C ASP A 177 3.25 65.65 31.68
N LYS A 178 4.30 66.49 31.69
CA LYS A 178 4.19 67.93 31.52
C LYS A 178 5.02 68.41 30.34
N PRO A 179 4.43 69.22 29.44
CA PRO A 179 5.21 69.90 28.42
C PRO A 179 6.20 70.87 29.08
N PRO A 180 7.33 71.19 28.41
CA PRO A 180 8.24 72.24 28.87
C PRO A 180 7.50 73.56 29.10
N ALA A 181 7.82 74.26 30.19
CA ALA A 181 7.19 75.54 30.49
C ALA A 181 7.50 76.59 29.41
N PRO A 182 6.53 77.46 29.04
CA PRO A 182 6.79 78.58 28.16
C PRO A 182 7.90 79.48 28.70
N VAL A 183 8.80 79.95 27.84
CA VAL A 183 9.86 80.88 28.22
C VAL A 183 9.24 82.26 28.39
N MET A 184 9.29 82.81 29.61
CA MET A 184 8.79 84.15 29.90
C MET A 184 9.88 85.21 29.63
N TYR A 185 9.47 86.40 29.19
CA TYR A 185 10.39 87.52 29.03
C TYR A 185 10.86 88.04 30.39
N GLU A 186 12.17 88.09 30.59
CA GLU A 186 12.79 88.66 31.77
C GLU A 186 13.59 89.90 31.38
N ASN A 187 13.19 91.06 31.92
CA ASN A 187 13.92 92.31 31.72
C ASN A 187 15.01 92.44 32.78
N PHE A 188 16.26 92.54 32.32
CA PHE A 188 17.46 92.61 33.18
C PHE A 188 17.44 93.77 34.19
N TYR A 189 16.72 94.86 33.90
CA TYR A 189 16.78 96.10 34.66
C TYR A 189 15.60 96.33 35.61
N SER A 190 14.50 95.58 35.49
CA SER A 190 13.26 95.86 36.26
C SER A 190 13.16 95.18 37.63
N GLY A 191 14.13 94.35 38.04
CA GLY A 191 14.19 93.74 39.38
C GLY A 191 13.03 92.81 39.79
N GLN A 192 11.96 92.73 38.99
CA GLN A 192 10.84 91.82 39.19
C GLN A 192 11.27 90.40 38.79
N LYS A 193 11.67 89.60 39.78
CA LYS A 193 11.72 88.15 39.61
C LYS A 193 10.29 87.64 39.41
N PRO A 194 10.03 86.74 38.45
CA PRO A 194 8.71 86.14 38.31
C PRO A 194 8.28 85.50 39.64
N GLN A 195 7.01 85.65 40.03
CA GLN A 195 6.38 84.77 41.02
C GLN A 195 6.20 83.38 40.38
N ALA A 196 7.31 82.70 40.12
CA ALA A 196 7.31 81.28 39.83
C ALA A 196 7.32 80.58 41.19
N GLY A 197 6.30 79.76 41.44
CA GLY A 197 6.33 78.78 42.54
C GLY A 197 7.67 78.05 42.57
N ALA A 198 8.09 77.68 43.78
CA ALA A 198 9.41 77.10 44.08
C ALA A 198 9.95 76.25 42.93
N PRO A 199 11.23 76.43 42.53
CA PRO A 199 11.81 75.59 41.50
C PRO A 199 11.59 74.14 41.95
N PRO A 200 11.02 73.26 41.09
CA PRO A 200 10.88 71.87 41.48
C PRO A 200 12.28 71.38 41.87
N PRO A 201 12.40 70.55 42.92
CA PRO A 201 13.68 69.96 43.23
C PRO A 201 14.20 69.36 41.91
N ARG A 202 15.41 69.76 41.49
CA ARG A 202 16.12 69.07 40.41
C ARG A 202 16.41 67.67 40.93
N GLN A 203 15.41 66.80 40.86
CA GLN A 203 15.70 65.40 40.81
C GLN A 203 16.47 65.22 39.50
N PRO A 204 17.72 64.71 39.55
CA PRO A 204 18.36 64.27 38.32
C PRO A 204 17.37 63.34 37.61
N PRO A 205 17.30 63.37 36.26
CA PRO A 205 16.42 62.45 35.55
C PRO A 205 16.67 61.06 36.13
N PRO A 206 15.62 60.26 36.42
CA PRO A 206 15.85 58.90 36.86
C PRO A 206 16.79 58.31 35.81
N VAL A 207 17.94 57.80 36.27
CA VAL A 207 18.83 57.02 35.44
C VAL A 207 18.11 55.70 35.20
N ILE A 208 17.03 55.74 34.43
CA ILE A 208 16.69 54.63 33.57
C ILE A 208 17.86 54.64 32.61
N ARG A 209 18.89 53.85 32.95
CA ARG A 209 19.92 53.48 31.99
C ARG A 209 19.13 53.16 30.74
N ARG A 210 19.33 53.92 29.66
CA ARG A 210 19.07 53.35 28.35
C ARG A 210 19.73 51.99 28.42
N GLY A 211 18.93 50.92 28.28
CA GLY A 211 19.51 49.62 28.00
C GLY A 211 20.53 49.83 26.88
N PRO A 212 21.68 49.14 26.93
CA PRO A 212 22.71 49.31 25.91
C PRO A 212 22.05 49.29 24.53
N LEU A 213 22.45 50.21 23.66
CA LEU A 213 22.04 50.16 22.26
C LEU A 213 22.24 48.72 21.77
N PRO A 214 21.26 48.12 21.07
CA PRO A 214 21.43 46.80 20.51
C PRO A 214 22.74 46.78 19.72
N ASN A 215 23.62 45.85 20.07
CA ASN A 215 24.93 45.78 19.43
C ASN A 215 24.72 45.33 17.97
N PRO A 216 25.08 46.13 16.95
CA PRO A 216 24.82 45.78 15.55
C PRO A 216 25.50 44.47 15.12
N THR A 217 26.52 44.04 15.88
CA THR A 217 27.34 42.86 15.61
C THR A 217 26.87 41.57 16.30
N GLN A 218 25.78 41.59 17.08
CA GLN A 218 25.19 40.36 17.64
C GLN A 218 24.17 39.66 16.72
N ASN A 219 24.11 40.05 15.45
CA ASN A 219 23.37 39.33 14.41
C ASN A 219 24.23 38.33 13.64
N SER A 220 25.35 37.87 14.21
CA SER A 220 26.20 36.92 13.51
C SER A 220 25.91 35.44 13.79
N THR A 221 24.92 35.09 14.61
CA THR A 221 24.47 33.69 14.76
C THR A 221 23.04 33.62 15.29
N GLY A 222 22.05 33.68 14.39
CA GLY A 222 20.65 33.38 14.69
C GLY A 222 19.71 34.14 13.76
N ASP A 223 19.05 33.42 12.85
CA ASP A 223 18.29 33.92 11.71
C ASP A 223 17.38 35.13 12.00
N ILE A 224 17.75 36.27 11.43
CA ILE A 224 16.82 37.39 11.25
C ILE A 224 16.11 37.18 9.93
N ILE A 225 14.85 36.74 10.01
CA ILE A 225 13.92 36.85 8.89
C ILE A 225 13.42 38.29 8.88
N TYR A 226 14.18 39.20 8.25
CA TYR A 226 13.54 40.36 7.65
C TYR A 226 12.60 39.81 6.59
N SER A 227 11.32 40.15 6.67
CA SER A 227 10.37 39.91 5.58
C SER A 227 10.76 40.84 4.42
N THR A 228 11.85 40.54 3.72
CA THR A 228 12.00 40.95 2.34
C THR A 228 11.01 40.13 1.55
N VAL A 229 9.95 40.78 1.07
CA VAL A 229 9.15 40.26 -0.02
C VAL A 229 10.11 40.11 -1.19
N GLN A 230 10.71 38.93 -1.33
CA GLN A 230 11.32 38.52 -2.57
C GLN A 230 10.18 38.10 -3.49
N ASP A 231 9.92 38.95 -4.46
CA ASP A 231 9.10 38.63 -5.63
C ASP A 231 9.41 37.22 -6.12
N THR A 232 8.44 36.33 -5.95
CA THR A 232 8.28 35.15 -6.79
C THR A 232 6.78 34.86 -6.91
N GLU A 233 6.24 35.30 -8.05
CA GLU A 233 5.10 34.70 -8.75
C GLU A 233 3.84 34.38 -7.92
N TYR A 234 3.09 35.40 -7.54
CA TYR A 234 1.66 35.21 -7.30
C TYR A 234 0.90 35.24 -8.63
N SER A 235 0.50 34.04 -9.03
CA SER A 235 -0.51 33.75 -10.06
C SER A 235 -1.78 34.56 -9.83
N VAL A 236 -2.21 35.29 -10.85
CA VAL A 236 -3.47 36.05 -10.87
C VAL A 236 -4.62 35.05 -11.06
N VAL A 237 -5.44 34.88 -10.03
CA VAL A 237 -6.75 34.23 -10.16
C VAL A 237 -7.66 35.18 -10.93
N GLN A 238 -8.10 34.73 -12.11
CA GLN A 238 -9.13 35.37 -12.93
C GLN A 238 -10.52 35.19 -12.29
N TYR A 239 -11.31 36.27 -12.32
CA TYR A 239 -12.77 36.23 -12.33
C TYR A 239 -13.25 36.63 -13.72
#